data_AF-A0AAI9YDK4-F1
#
_entry.id   AF-A0AAI9YDK4-F1
#
_cell.length_a   1.000
_cell.length_b   1.000
_cell.length_c   1.000
_cell.angle_alpha   90.00
_cell.angle_beta   90.00
_cell.angle_gamma   90.00
#
_symmetry.space_group_name_H-M   'P 1'
#
loop_
_entity.id
_entity.type
_entity.pdbx_description
1 polymer ?
#
loop_
_entity_poly.entity_id
_entity_poly.type
_entity_poly.pdbx_seq_one_letter_code
_entity_poly.pdbx_strand_id
1 'polypeptide(L)'
;MCSLIANTRTNYIDPKASLEFEKGTKKAAKLLYNIKGACDELNILRTIANYQQGVQKKLINPDYRRTLDTPATWEDETAAYVMDDIDELDQLATKTEDALKTTITILKSGTANEQGKKVMVFTLVTVFFVTFDLLMP
;
A
#
# COMPACT_ATOMS: atom_id res chain seq x y z
N MET A 1 -43.58 -26.12 29.27
CA MET A 1 -43.15 -25.21 28.19
C MET A 1 -41.63 -25.15 28.23
N CYS A 2 -40.97 -26.20 27.76
CA CYS A 2 -40.37 -26.30 26.42
C CYS A 2 -39.17 -25.37 26.24
N SER A 3 -38.01 -25.91 26.64
CA SER A 3 -36.72 -25.88 25.95
C SER A 3 -36.50 -24.78 24.92
N LEU A 4 -35.80 -23.71 25.32
CA LEU A 4 -35.05 -22.84 24.41
C LEU A 4 -33.84 -22.23 25.15
N ILE A 5 -33.04 -23.09 25.78
CA ILE A 5 -31.69 -22.75 26.20
C ILE A 5 -30.76 -23.56 25.30
N ALA A 6 -29.75 -22.88 24.74
CA ALA A 6 -28.68 -23.39 23.89
C ALA A 6 -28.87 -23.25 22.36
N ASN A 7 -28.94 -22.01 21.87
CA ASN A 7 -28.16 -21.66 20.69
C ASN A 7 -27.74 -20.19 20.69
N THR A 8 -27.15 -19.73 21.79
CA THR A 8 -26.30 -18.54 21.77
C THR A 8 -24.92 -18.97 21.28
N ARG A 9 -24.77 -19.13 19.95
CA ARG A 9 -23.44 -19.03 19.34
C ARG A 9 -22.91 -17.65 19.73
N THR A 10 -22.01 -17.69 20.68
CA THR A 10 -21.28 -16.58 21.28
C THR A 10 -20.73 -15.69 20.17
N ASN A 11 -21.27 -14.47 20.05
CA ASN A 11 -20.60 -13.34 19.40
C ASN A 11 -19.44 -12.88 20.30
N TYR A 12 -18.50 -13.79 20.55
CA TYR A 12 -17.21 -13.45 21.11
C TYR A 12 -16.44 -12.79 19.97
N ILE A 13 -16.31 -11.46 19.99
CA ILE A 13 -15.23 -10.82 19.25
C ILE A 13 -13.98 -11.38 19.88
N ASP A 14 -13.30 -12.30 19.21
CA ASP A 14 -12.02 -12.78 19.70
C ASP A 14 -11.13 -11.54 19.84
N PRO A 15 -10.77 -11.11 21.07
CA PRO A 15 -9.92 -9.95 21.24
C PRO A 15 -8.60 -10.16 20.52
N LYS A 16 -8.19 -11.43 20.29
CA LYS A 16 -7.06 -11.78 19.45
C LYS A 16 -7.29 -11.40 17.98
N ALA A 17 -8.48 -11.59 17.41
CA ALA A 17 -8.74 -11.22 16.01
C ALA A 17 -8.61 -9.70 15.78
N SER A 18 -9.10 -8.87 16.71
CA SER A 18 -8.94 -7.42 16.63
C SER A 18 -7.49 -6.95 16.80
N LEU A 19 -6.74 -7.62 17.69
CA LEU A 19 -5.33 -7.35 17.94
C LEU A 19 -4.45 -7.79 16.75
N GLU A 20 -4.73 -8.94 16.16
CA GLU A 20 -4.04 -9.44 14.97
C GLU A 20 -4.33 -8.56 13.75
N PHE A 21 -5.54 -8.01 13.63
CA PHE A 21 -5.88 -7.02 12.63
C PHE A 21 -5.05 -5.73 12.78
N GLU A 22 -5.01 -5.14 13.98
CA GLU A 22 -4.24 -3.93 14.26
C GLU A 22 -2.74 -4.14 13.97
N LYS A 23 -2.20 -5.28 14.40
CA LYS A 23 -0.82 -5.67 14.09
C LYS A 23 -0.59 -5.82 12.58
N GLY A 24 -1.53 -6.44 11.86
CA GLY A 24 -1.48 -6.60 10.40
C GLY A 24 -1.48 -5.26 9.68
N THR A 25 -2.39 -4.35 10.03
CA THR A 25 -2.46 -3.01 9.45
C THR A 25 -1.21 -2.19 9.77
N LYS A 26 -0.69 -2.27 11.01
CA LYS A 26 0.54 -1.57 11.40
C LYS A 26 1.77 -2.07 10.64
N LYS A 27 1.86 -3.38 10.41
CA LYS A 27 2.91 -3.98 9.57
C LYS A 27 2.79 -3.53 8.12
N ALA A 28 1.59 -3.52 7.56
CA ALA A 28 1.34 -3.04 6.20
C ALA A 28 1.69 -1.55 6.06
N ALA A 29 1.27 -0.70 7.00
CA ALA A 29 1.61 0.71 7.00
C ALA A 29 3.13 0.96 7.08
N LYS A 30 3.85 0.16 7.90
CA LYS A 30 5.32 0.22 7.96
C LYS A 30 5.96 -0.19 6.64
N LEU A 31 5.46 -1.23 6.00
CA LEU A 31 5.99 -1.68 4.70
C LEU A 31 5.74 -0.63 3.61
N LEU A 32 4.56 0.00 3.60
CA LEU A 32 4.24 1.10 2.69
C LEU A 32 5.19 2.30 2.89
N TYR A 33 5.50 2.64 4.14
CA TYR A 33 6.49 3.68 4.45
C TYR A 33 7.87 3.35 3.88
N ASN A 34 8.31 2.09 4.03
CA ASN A 34 9.60 1.65 3.49
C ASN A 34 9.62 1.67 1.95
N ILE A 35 8.54 1.24 1.29
CA ILE A 35 8.41 1.29 -0.17
C ILE A 35 8.47 2.74 -0.65
N LYS A 36 7.77 3.65 0.02
CA LYS A 36 7.86 5.09 -0.27
C LYS A 36 9.30 5.59 -0.14
N GLY A 37 10.03 5.17 0.90
CA GLY A 37 11.44 5.49 1.06
C GLY A 37 12.30 5.02 -0.13
N ALA A 38 12.08 3.80 -0.60
CA ALA A 38 12.76 3.29 -1.80
C ALA A 38 12.41 4.09 -3.06
N CYS A 39 11.14 4.48 -3.25
CA CYS A 39 10.73 5.35 -4.36
C CYS A 39 11.42 6.72 -4.28
N ASP A 40 11.50 7.32 -3.08
CA ASP A 40 12.17 8.59 -2.86
C ASP A 40 13.68 8.49 -3.21
N GLU A 41 14.34 7.39 -2.82
CA GLU A 41 15.75 7.11 -3.15
C GLU A 41 15.98 6.86 -4.64
N LEU A 42 15.12 6.07 -5.30
CA LEU A 42 15.16 5.84 -6.75
C LEU A 42 15.01 7.16 -7.53
N ASN A 43 14.16 8.06 -7.06
CA ASN A 43 14.00 9.38 -7.67
C ASN A 43 15.27 10.27 -7.54
N ILE A 44 16.01 10.14 -6.44
CA ILE A 44 17.32 10.78 -6.28
C ILE A 44 18.32 10.17 -7.27
N LEU A 45 18.39 8.84 -7.37
CA LEU A 45 19.28 8.16 -8.32
C LEU A 45 18.96 8.53 -9.77
N ARG A 46 17.67 8.62 -10.13
CA ARG A 46 17.21 9.12 -11.43
C ARG A 46 17.73 10.53 -11.71
N THR A 47 17.69 11.40 -10.72
CA THR A 47 18.19 12.78 -10.84
C THR A 47 19.70 12.80 -11.07
N ILE A 48 20.46 11.98 -10.33
CA ILE A 48 21.92 11.84 -10.47
C ILE A 48 22.28 11.29 -11.85
N ALA A 49 21.63 10.21 -12.29
CA ALA A 49 21.86 9.59 -13.60
C ALA A 49 21.57 10.56 -14.75
N ASN A 50 20.46 11.31 -14.67
CA ASN A 50 20.14 12.36 -15.65
C ASN A 50 21.20 13.47 -15.69
N TYR A 51 21.72 13.87 -14.53
CA TYR A 51 22.79 14.85 -14.46
C TYR A 51 24.09 14.32 -15.09
N GLN A 52 24.47 13.08 -14.78
CA GLN A 52 25.65 12.41 -15.34
C GLN A 52 25.54 12.27 -16.87
N GLN A 53 24.39 11.83 -17.37
CA GLN A 53 24.12 11.76 -18.81
C GLN A 53 24.18 13.16 -19.46
N GLY A 54 23.66 14.19 -18.79
CA GLY A 54 23.73 15.57 -19.26
C GLY A 54 25.15 16.13 -19.33
N VAL A 55 26.01 15.78 -18.36
CA VAL A 55 27.44 16.11 -18.39
C VAL A 55 28.15 15.37 -19.52
N GLN A 56 27.94 14.06 -19.66
CA GLN A 56 28.53 13.26 -20.74
C GLN A 56 28.14 13.80 -22.12
N LYS A 57 26.86 14.11 -22.36
CA LYS A 57 26.39 14.72 -23.61
C LYS A 57 27.02 16.08 -23.91
N LYS A 58 27.33 16.88 -22.88
CA LYS A 58 28.01 18.18 -23.02
C LYS A 58 29.52 18.05 -23.21
N LEU A 59 30.13 16.99 -22.68
CA LEU A 59 31.54 16.66 -22.90
C LEU A 59 31.79 16.07 -24.29
N ILE A 60 30.81 15.39 -24.87
CA ILE A 60 30.78 14.97 -26.28
C ILE A 60 30.47 16.21 -27.14
N ASN A 61 31.44 17.11 -27.26
CA ASN A 61 31.39 18.24 -28.18
C ASN A 61 31.56 17.71 -29.62
N PRO A 62 30.72 18.07 -30.60
CA PRO A 62 30.82 17.59 -31.98
C PRO A 62 32.16 17.91 -32.67
N ASP A 63 32.91 18.90 -32.16
CA ASP A 63 34.21 19.31 -32.73
C ASP A 63 35.36 18.33 -32.39
N TYR A 64 35.21 17.50 -31.37
CA TYR A 64 36.25 16.54 -30.94
C TYR A 64 36.11 15.15 -31.61
N ARG A 65 35.04 14.92 -32.38
CA ARG A 65 34.81 13.63 -33.06
C ARG A 65 35.74 13.37 -34.25
N ARG A 66 36.55 14.36 -34.65
CA ARG A 66 37.48 14.22 -35.79
C ARG A 66 38.84 13.61 -35.43
N THR A 67 39.20 13.45 -34.15
CA THR A 67 40.60 13.11 -33.79
C THR A 67 40.85 11.88 -32.93
N LEU A 68 39.84 11.19 -32.41
CA LEU A 68 40.07 9.94 -31.69
C LEU A 68 39.19 8.79 -32.21
N ASP A 69 39.83 7.88 -32.96
CA ASP A 69 39.38 6.50 -33.23
C ASP A 69 39.40 5.66 -31.95
N THR A 70 38.70 6.08 -30.90
CA THR A 70 38.42 5.24 -29.74
C THR A 70 36.93 4.97 -29.65
N PRO A 71 36.49 3.72 -29.50
CA PRO A 71 35.07 3.39 -29.44
C PRO A 71 34.47 4.04 -28.19
N ALA A 72 33.68 5.09 -28.39
CA ALA A 72 32.92 5.79 -27.38
C ALA A 72 31.68 4.98 -26.93
N THR A 73 31.85 3.66 -26.74
CA THR A 73 30.73 2.72 -26.55
C THR A 73 30.53 2.31 -25.10
N TRP A 74 31.55 2.38 -24.25
CA TRP A 74 31.50 1.78 -22.90
C TRP A 74 30.96 2.71 -21.81
N GLU A 75 31.12 4.03 -21.93
CA GLU A 75 30.62 4.98 -20.92
C GLU A 75 29.15 5.40 -21.14
N ASP A 76 28.68 5.40 -22.40
CA ASP A 76 27.30 5.79 -22.79
C ASP A 76 26.28 4.65 -22.49
N GLU A 77 26.72 3.39 -22.56
CA GLU A 77 25.89 2.23 -22.19
C GLU A 77 25.60 2.17 -20.69
N THR A 78 26.56 2.52 -19.83
CA THR A 78 26.42 2.37 -18.37
C THR A 78 25.31 3.26 -17.80
N ALA A 79 25.17 4.50 -18.29
CA ALA A 79 24.13 5.42 -17.83
C ALA A 79 22.73 5.03 -18.34
N ALA A 80 22.65 4.43 -19.53
CA ALA A 80 21.39 3.94 -20.09
C ALA A 80 20.87 2.71 -19.33
N TYR A 81 21.75 1.76 -19.00
CA TYR A 81 21.39 0.58 -18.20
C TYR A 81 20.91 0.95 -16.80
N VAL A 82 21.60 1.88 -16.13
CA VAL A 82 21.18 2.36 -14.80
C VAL A 82 19.81 3.05 -14.85
N MET A 83 19.49 3.75 -15.94
CA MET A 83 18.18 4.39 -16.09
C MET A 83 17.06 3.37 -16.28
N ASP A 84 17.31 2.32 -17.08
CA ASP A 84 16.35 1.25 -17.33
C ASP A 84 16.04 0.48 -16.04
N ASP A 85 17.09 0.12 -15.27
CA ASP A 85 16.94 -0.52 -13.96
C ASP A 85 16.14 0.36 -12.97
N ILE A 86 16.39 1.67 -12.95
CA ILE A 86 15.65 2.62 -12.10
C ILE A 86 14.17 2.65 -12.49
N ASP A 87 13.85 2.65 -13.78
CA ASP A 87 12.47 2.70 -14.25
C ASP A 87 11.73 1.37 -14.02
N GLU A 88 12.40 0.23 -14.16
CA GLU A 88 11.84 -1.07 -13.79
C GLU A 88 11.53 -1.17 -12.30
N LEU A 89 12.47 -0.72 -11.46
CA LEU A 89 12.32 -0.72 -10.01
C LEU A 89 11.22 0.24 -9.54
N ASP A 90 11.09 1.41 -10.16
CA ASP A 90 10.04 2.39 -9.85
C ASP A 90 8.64 1.86 -10.22
N GLN A 91 8.52 1.19 -11.37
CA GLN A 91 7.28 0.51 -11.75
C GLN A 91 6.91 -0.62 -10.79
N LEU A 92 7.89 -1.41 -10.36
CA LEU A 92 7.67 -2.51 -9.41
C LEU A 92 7.25 -1.97 -8.04
N ALA A 93 7.90 -0.91 -7.56
CA ALA A 93 7.59 -0.26 -6.30
C ALA A 93 6.17 0.33 -6.31
N THR A 94 5.79 1.02 -7.39
CA THR A 94 4.44 1.58 -7.58
C THR A 94 3.36 0.50 -7.55
N LYS A 95 3.54 -0.61 -8.29
CA LYS A 95 2.61 -1.75 -8.27
C LYS A 95 2.47 -2.35 -6.88
N THR A 96 3.58 -2.44 -6.14
CA THR A 96 3.60 -2.98 -4.77
C THR A 96 2.88 -2.04 -3.81
N GLU A 97 3.04 -0.72 -3.95
CA GLU A 97 2.33 0.28 -3.16
C GLU A 97 0.82 0.19 -3.37
N ASP A 98 0.36 0.12 -4.62
CA ASP A 98 -1.06 0.04 -4.97
C ASP A 98 -1.72 -1.25 -4.46
N ALA A 99 -1.01 -2.38 -4.59
CA ALA A 99 -1.45 -3.64 -4.02
C ALA A 99 -1.63 -3.53 -2.49
N LEU A 100 -0.67 -2.90 -1.80
CA LEU A 100 -0.73 -2.73 -0.35
C LEU A 100 -1.86 -1.80 0.09
N LYS A 101 -2.04 -0.66 -0.59
CA LYS A 101 -3.16 0.27 -0.36
C LYS A 101 -4.51 -0.43 -0.50
N THR A 102 -4.63 -1.27 -1.53
CA THR A 102 -5.83 -2.06 -1.78
C THR A 102 -6.07 -3.06 -0.66
N THR A 103 -5.05 -3.80 -0.21
CA THR A 103 -5.17 -4.74 0.92
C THR A 103 -5.59 -4.03 2.21
N ILE A 104 -4.99 -2.87 2.53
CA ILE A 104 -5.38 -2.07 3.71
C ILE A 104 -6.85 -1.63 3.60
N THR A 105 -7.28 -1.20 2.41
CA THR A 105 -8.65 -0.75 2.16
C THR A 105 -9.66 -1.89 2.31
N ILE A 106 -9.37 -3.06 1.75
CA ILE A 106 -10.20 -4.28 1.89
C ILE A 106 -10.28 -4.71 3.35
N LEU A 107 -9.15 -4.72 4.07
CA LEU A 107 -9.12 -5.02 5.50
C LEU A 107 -10.02 -4.06 6.29
N LYS A 108 -9.88 -2.75 6.04
CA LYS A 108 -10.68 -1.72 6.72
C LYS A 108 -12.17 -1.82 6.40
N SER A 109 -12.54 -2.12 5.15
CA SER A 109 -13.94 -2.28 4.75
C SER A 109 -14.58 -3.53 5.37
N GLY A 110 -13.82 -4.63 5.48
CA GLY A 110 -14.25 -5.85 6.17
C GLY A 110 -14.64 -5.58 7.62
N THR A 111 -13.79 -4.87 8.37
CA THR A 111 -14.08 -4.50 9.77
C THR A 111 -15.24 -3.52 9.89
N ALA A 112 -15.31 -2.52 9.00
CA ALA A 112 -16.42 -1.57 9.00
C ALA A 112 -17.78 -2.26 8.73
N ASN A 113 -17.81 -3.25 7.85
CA ASN A 113 -18.99 -4.06 7.57
C ASN A 113 -19.44 -4.87 8.80
N GLU A 114 -18.49 -5.48 9.52
CA GLU A 114 -18.80 -6.20 10.76
C GLU A 114 -19.34 -5.28 11.86
N GLN A 115 -18.76 -4.09 12.03
CA GLN A 115 -19.27 -3.09 12.97
C GLN A 115 -20.66 -2.60 12.58
N GLY A 116 -20.89 -2.31 11.29
CA GLY A 116 -22.20 -1.88 10.77
C GLY A 116 -23.31 -2.90 11.05
N LYS A 117 -23.04 -4.20 10.88
CA LYS A 117 -23.99 -5.27 11.24
C LYS A 117 -24.35 -5.27 12.72
N LYS A 118 -23.38 -5.03 13.62
CA LYS A 118 -23.63 -4.99 15.06
C LYS A 118 -24.49 -3.80 15.45
N VAL A 119 -24.19 -2.63 14.91
CA VAL A 119 -24.99 -1.42 15.14
C VAL A 119 -26.42 -1.64 14.64
N MET A 120 -26.58 -2.24 13.46
CA MET A 120 -27.91 -2.56 12.92
C MET A 120 -28.72 -3.48 13.84
N VAL A 121 -28.12 -4.57 14.33
CA VAL A 121 -28.80 -5.49 15.26
C VAL A 121 -29.14 -4.80 16.58
N PHE A 122 -28.20 -4.05 17.14
CA PHE A 122 -28.46 -3.26 18.36
C PHE A 122 -29.62 -2.31 18.16
N THR A 123 -29.64 -1.56 17.06
CA THR A 123 -30.74 -0.65 16.72
C THR A 123 -32.08 -1.38 16.59
N LEU A 124 -32.12 -2.55 15.92
CA LEU A 124 -33.35 -3.34 15.83
C LEU A 124 -33.86 -3.79 17.19
N VAL A 125 -32.95 -4.25 18.05
CA VAL A 125 -33.28 -4.67 19.42
C VAL A 125 -33.79 -3.46 20.22
N THR A 126 -33.10 -2.33 20.20
CA THR A 126 -33.51 -1.11 20.90
C THR A 126 -34.87 -0.61 20.42
N VAL A 127 -35.12 -0.57 19.11
CA VAL A 127 -36.43 -0.16 18.57
C VAL A 127 -37.53 -1.12 19.04
N PHE A 128 -37.28 -2.43 19.04
CA PHE A 128 -38.25 -3.41 19.52
C PHE A 128 -38.58 -3.23 21.00
N PHE A 129 -37.56 -3.10 21.86
CA PHE A 129 -37.76 -2.88 23.30
C PHE A 129 -38.48 -1.56 23.57
N VAL A 130 -38.04 -0.46 22.95
CA VAL A 130 -38.68 0.86 23.12
C VAL A 130 -40.15 0.83 22.67
N THR A 131 -40.45 0.15 21.55
CA THR A 131 -41.83 0.03 21.07
C THR A 131 -42.68 -0.85 22.00
N PHE A 132 -42.10 -1.91 22.55
CA PHE A 132 -42.78 -2.78 23.50
C PHE A 132 -43.06 -2.07 24.83
N ASP A 133 -42.07 -1.35 25.37
CA ASP A 133 -42.18 -0.56 26.61
C ASP A 133 -43.21 0.59 26.49
N LEU A 134 -43.39 1.15 25.29
CA LEU A 134 -44.42 2.18 25.03
C LEU A 134 -45.83 1.61 24.82
N LEU A 135 -45.95 0.35 24.39
CA LEU A 135 -47.23 -0.29 24.06
C LEU A 135 -47.87 -1.01 25.27
N MET A 136 -47.08 -1.34 26.30
CA MET A 136 -47.54 -2.00 27.51
C MET A 136 -47.46 -1.03 28.71
N PRO A 137 -48.52 -0.24 29.01
CA PRO A 137 -48.58 0.63 30.19
C PRO A 137 -48.75 -0.15 31.50
#